data_AF-A0A4Y9N2M1-F1
#
_entry.id   AF-A0A4Y9N2M1-F1
#
_cell.length_a   1.000
_cell.length_b   1.000
_cell.length_c   1.000
_cell.angle_alpha   90.00
_cell.angle_beta   90.00
_cell.angle_gamma   90.00
#
_symmetry.space_group_name_H-M   'P 1'
#
loop_
_entity.id
_entity.type
_entity.pdbx_description
1 polymer ?
#
loop_
_entity_poly.entity_id
_entity_poly.type
_entity_poly.pdbx_seq_one_letter_code
_entity_poly.pdbx_strand_id
1 'polypeptide(L)'
;MESVPSNGYGSGEHRVMPIAIFEAITAHPDLNALGITPATVFEAESLNADNRPNVDAHFVTVRFLEQTISAVVRRGPRAMEVAVHVDWTLTRDYTGINRILNRVDAVLVPFEQVTGSDGIRVACIRPMGRSRNLTDPGWRTISRYATYSVLTDESAT
;
A
#
# COMPACT_ATOMS: atom_id res chain seq x y z
N MET A 1 20.08 8.06 43.58
CA MET A 1 19.02 7.15 43.11
C MET A 1 17.84 8.04 42.78
N GLU A 2 17.82 8.59 41.56
CA GLU A 2 16.72 9.42 41.07
C GLU A 2 16.07 8.67 39.91
N SER A 3 14.79 8.38 40.06
CA SER A 3 13.94 7.74 39.06
C SER A 3 13.53 8.78 38.03
N VAL A 4 13.95 8.59 36.78
CA VAL A 4 13.43 9.33 35.63
C VAL A 4 12.00 8.84 35.34
N PRO A 5 11.00 9.73 35.18
CA PRO A 5 9.63 9.32 34.91
C PRO A 5 9.50 8.77 33.48
N SER A 6 8.74 7.69 33.35
CA SER A 6 8.40 7.07 32.07
C SER A 6 7.58 8.04 31.22
N ASN A 7 8.11 8.46 30.07
CA ASN A 7 7.31 9.11 29.04
C ASN A 7 6.32 8.09 28.46
N GLY A 8 5.09 8.16 28.96
CA GLY A 8 3.93 7.53 28.35
C GLY A 8 3.66 8.17 27.00
N TYR A 9 4.22 7.58 25.95
CA TYR A 9 3.66 7.72 24.61
C TYR A 9 2.53 6.70 24.49
N GLY A 10 1.31 7.23 24.36
CA GLY A 10 0.12 6.42 24.11
C GLY A 10 0.32 5.51 22.91
N SER A 11 -0.26 4.32 22.99
CA SER A 11 -0.32 3.30 21.95
C SER A 11 -1.00 3.84 20.69
N GLY A 12 -0.27 4.58 19.86
CA GLY A 12 -0.61 4.71 18.45
C GLY A 12 -0.36 3.36 17.83
N GLU A 13 -1.42 2.58 17.61
CA GLU A 13 -1.34 1.31 16.90
C GLU A 13 -0.59 1.55 15.57
N HIS A 14 0.61 1.01 15.46
CA HIS A 14 1.32 0.89 14.20
C HIS A 14 0.53 -0.12 13.35
N ARG A 15 -0.52 0.37 12.67
CA ARG A 15 -1.44 -0.46 11.89
C ARG A 15 -0.77 -0.84 10.58
N VAL A 16 -0.09 -1.99 10.64
CA VAL A 16 0.51 -2.70 9.49
C VAL A 16 -0.57 -2.94 8.44
N MET A 17 -0.19 -2.88 7.15
CA MET A 17 -1.03 -3.33 6.03
C MET A 17 -1.66 -4.71 6.32
N PRO A 18 -2.99 -4.89 6.14
CA PRO A 18 -3.62 -6.21 6.25
C PRO A 18 -2.95 -7.22 5.32
N ILE A 19 -2.51 -8.36 5.86
CA ILE A 19 -1.68 -9.31 5.10
C ILE A 19 -2.41 -9.89 3.89
N ALA A 20 -3.74 -9.96 3.95
CA ALA A 20 -4.59 -10.40 2.83
C ALA A 20 -4.36 -9.57 1.56
N ILE A 21 -4.12 -8.25 1.70
CA ILE A 21 -3.89 -7.35 0.56
C ILE A 21 -2.50 -7.59 -0.01
N PHE A 22 -1.50 -7.76 0.84
CA PHE A 22 -0.14 -8.10 0.40
C PHE A 22 -0.10 -9.43 -0.34
N GLU A 23 -0.73 -10.46 0.23
CA GLU A 23 -0.87 -11.79 -0.38
C GLU A 23 -1.60 -11.68 -1.74
N ALA A 24 -2.69 -10.92 -1.81
CA ALA A 24 -3.44 -10.73 -3.05
C ALA A 24 -2.58 -10.10 -4.17
N ILE A 25 -1.76 -9.10 -3.84
CA ILE A 25 -0.89 -8.44 -4.84
C ILE A 25 0.26 -9.37 -5.25
N THR A 26 0.92 -10.00 -4.27
CA THR A 26 2.19 -10.71 -4.49
C THR A 26 2.04 -12.16 -4.95
N ALA A 27 0.90 -12.79 -4.69
CA ALA A 27 0.61 -14.15 -5.15
C ALA A 27 -0.10 -14.18 -6.52
N HIS A 28 -0.59 -13.05 -7.03
CA HIS A 28 -1.38 -13.05 -8.25
C HIS A 28 -0.51 -13.33 -9.49
N PRO A 29 -0.82 -14.36 -10.31
CA PRO A 29 0.02 -14.78 -11.41
C PRO A 29 0.23 -13.68 -12.46
N ASP A 30 -0.81 -12.90 -12.76
CA ASP A 30 -0.69 -11.80 -13.74
C ASP A 30 0.14 -10.61 -13.23
N LEU A 31 0.22 -10.39 -11.91
CA LEU A 31 1.10 -9.37 -11.33
C LEU A 31 2.54 -9.88 -11.30
N ASN A 32 2.74 -11.15 -10.94
CA ASN A 32 4.02 -11.83 -11.00
C ASN A 32 4.61 -11.83 -12.42
N ALA A 33 3.78 -12.05 -13.45
CA ALA A 33 4.19 -11.95 -14.86
C ALA A 33 4.64 -10.54 -15.27
N LEU A 34 4.24 -9.50 -14.53
CA LEU A 34 4.68 -8.11 -14.70
C LEU A 34 5.89 -7.75 -13.82
N GLY A 35 6.46 -8.73 -13.11
CA GLY A 35 7.58 -8.54 -12.19
C GLY A 35 7.18 -8.06 -10.79
N ILE A 36 5.89 -8.02 -10.47
CA ILE A 36 5.40 -7.63 -9.15
C ILE A 36 5.30 -8.88 -8.27
N THR A 37 6.30 -9.08 -7.42
CA THR A 37 6.51 -10.23 -6.54
C THR A 37 6.72 -9.77 -5.09
N PRO A 38 6.81 -10.66 -4.08
CA PRO A 38 7.13 -10.26 -2.71
C PRO A 38 8.41 -9.42 -2.57
N ALA A 39 9.38 -9.58 -3.47
CA ALA A 39 10.64 -8.84 -3.45
C ALA A 39 10.53 -7.41 -4.02
N THR A 40 9.38 -7.05 -4.61
CA THR A 40 9.17 -5.76 -5.28
C THR A 40 7.94 -5.03 -4.75
N VAL A 41 7.34 -5.49 -3.65
CA VAL A 41 6.21 -4.86 -2.98
C VAL A 41 6.64 -4.49 -1.57
N PHE A 42 6.50 -3.21 -1.23
CA PHE A 42 6.98 -2.65 0.04
C PHE A 42 5.87 -1.87 0.72
N GLU A 43 5.85 -1.90 2.06
CA GLU A 43 5.09 -0.92 2.84
C GLU A 43 5.84 0.41 2.80
N ALA A 44 5.17 1.49 2.41
CA ALA A 44 5.82 2.78 2.17
C ALA A 44 6.47 3.34 3.44
N GLU A 45 5.86 3.09 4.60
CA GLU A 45 6.33 3.53 5.92
C GLU A 45 7.58 2.77 6.38
N SER A 46 7.83 1.58 5.80
CA SER A 46 9.04 0.79 6.05
C SER A 46 10.23 1.24 5.19
N LEU A 47 10.04 2.18 4.26
CA LEU A 47 11.09 2.69 3.38
C LEU A 47 11.68 3.99 3.91
N ASN A 48 13.00 4.10 3.85
CA ASN A 48 13.69 5.36 4.12
C ASN A 48 13.50 6.30 2.91
N ALA A 49 13.08 7.54 3.15
CA ALA A 49 12.95 8.57 2.12
C ALA A 49 14.25 8.75 1.31
N ASP A 50 15.41 8.56 1.92
CA ASP A 50 16.72 8.73 1.29
C ASP A 50 17.23 7.47 0.58
N ASN A 51 16.58 6.31 0.77
CA ASN A 51 17.05 5.05 0.21
C ASN A 51 15.93 4.28 -0.50
N ARG A 52 15.90 4.43 -1.83
CA ARG A 52 15.02 3.67 -2.72
C ARG A 52 15.32 2.17 -2.58
N PRO A 53 14.30 1.29 -2.65
CA PRO A 53 14.52 -0.14 -2.86
C PRO A 53 15.44 -0.41 -4.06
N ASN A 54 16.45 -1.26 -3.87
CA ASN A 54 17.38 -1.64 -4.92
C ASN A 54 16.73 -2.65 -5.89
N VAL A 55 15.85 -2.13 -6.75
CA VAL A 55 15.09 -2.89 -7.74
C VAL A 55 15.32 -2.27 -9.12
N ASP A 56 15.87 -3.07 -10.04
CA ASP A 56 16.13 -2.69 -11.44
C ASP A 56 14.92 -2.98 -12.35
N ALA A 57 13.73 -2.72 -11.84
CA ALA A 57 12.45 -2.95 -12.51
C ALA A 57 11.37 -2.05 -11.89
N HIS A 58 10.11 -2.30 -12.24
CA HIS A 58 8.99 -1.69 -11.53
C HIS A 58 8.92 -2.24 -10.11
N PHE A 59 8.61 -1.39 -9.14
CA PHE A 59 8.29 -1.79 -7.78
C PHE A 59 7.05 -1.06 -7.28
N VAL A 60 6.40 -1.64 -6.28
CA VAL A 60 5.15 -1.14 -5.70
C VAL A 60 5.38 -0.73 -4.25
N THR A 61 4.83 0.41 -3.88
CA THR A 61 4.69 0.82 -2.48
C THR A 61 3.22 0.88 -2.10
N VAL A 62 2.87 0.31 -0.95
CA VAL A 62 1.53 0.38 -0.38
C VAL A 62 1.58 1.24 0.87
N ARG A 63 0.67 2.21 0.97
CA ARG A 63 0.53 3.12 2.10
C ARG A 63 -0.92 3.17 2.56
N PHE A 64 -1.16 3.08 3.87
CA PHE A 64 -2.46 3.39 4.45
C PHE A 64 -2.46 4.81 5.00
N LEU A 65 -3.32 5.67 4.45
CA LEU A 65 -3.50 7.04 4.91
C LEU A 65 -4.29 7.07 6.22
N GLU A 66 -4.24 8.23 6.87
CA GLU A 66 -5.03 8.50 8.06
C GLU A 66 -6.52 8.39 7.76
N GLN A 67 -7.26 7.76 8.67
CA GLN A 67 -8.71 7.76 8.60
C GLN A 67 -9.19 9.16 8.98
N THR A 68 -9.98 9.81 8.12
CA THR A 68 -10.69 11.01 8.54
C THR A 68 -11.80 10.58 9.51
N ILE A 69 -11.51 10.64 10.82
CA ILE A 69 -12.46 10.21 11.86
C ILE A 69 -13.54 11.28 11.99
N SER A 70 -14.78 10.91 11.68
CA SER A 70 -15.95 11.61 12.22
C SER A 70 -16.22 11.05 13.62
N ALA A 71 -16.49 11.91 14.61
CA ALA A 71 -16.75 11.51 16.01
C ALA A 71 -17.89 10.49 16.17
N VAL A 72 -18.73 10.32 15.14
CA VAL A 72 -19.86 9.38 15.11
C VAL A 72 -19.46 8.00 14.55
N VAL A 73 -18.43 7.92 13.70
CA VAL A 73 -18.02 6.68 13.01
C VAL A 73 -16.68 6.20 13.58
N ARG A 74 -16.75 5.27 14.54
CA ARG A 74 -15.56 4.70 15.21
C ARG A 74 -14.74 3.79 14.29
N ARG A 75 -15.33 3.21 13.24
CA ARG A 75 -14.68 2.33 12.26
C ARG A 75 -15.24 2.64 10.87
N GLY A 76 -14.46 3.35 10.08
CA GLY A 76 -14.78 3.71 8.71
C GLY A 76 -13.69 3.20 7.79
N PRO A 77 -13.94 3.19 6.47
CA PRO A 77 -12.92 2.73 5.55
C PRO A 77 -11.71 3.66 5.57
N ARG A 78 -10.52 3.09 5.45
CA ARG A 78 -9.26 3.83 5.34
C ARG A 78 -8.90 4.01 3.88
N ALA A 79 -8.29 5.14 3.55
CA ALA A 79 -7.72 5.32 2.23
C ALA A 79 -6.38 4.58 2.15
N MET A 80 -6.22 3.73 1.13
CA MET A 80 -5.00 3.04 0.79
C MET A 80 -4.48 3.58 -0.54
N GLU A 81 -3.21 3.91 -0.60
CA GLU A 81 -2.51 4.29 -1.81
C GLU A 81 -1.61 3.13 -2.26
N VAL A 82 -1.74 2.73 -3.53
CA VAL A 82 -0.82 1.79 -4.18
C VAL A 82 -0.10 2.55 -5.29
N ALA A 83 1.19 2.79 -5.09
CA ALA A 83 2.03 3.50 -6.05
C ALA A 83 2.97 2.53 -6.77
N VAL A 84 3.11 2.70 -8.08
CA VAL A 84 4.06 1.96 -8.90
C VAL A 84 5.15 2.93 -9.34
N HIS A 85 6.39 2.52 -9.15
CA HIS A 85 7.59 3.29 -9.42
C HIS A 85 8.47 2.56 -10.42
N VAL A 86 9.23 3.30 -11.21
CA VAL A 86 10.36 2.77 -11.98
C VAL A 86 11.44 3.84 -12.07
N ASP A 87 12.70 3.43 -12.05
CA ASP A 87 13.83 4.34 -12.23
C ASP A 87 13.70 5.08 -13.56
N TRP A 88 13.75 6.40 -13.49
CA TRP A 88 13.55 7.28 -14.63
C TRP A 88 14.69 7.23 -15.66
N THR A 89 15.79 6.50 -15.36
CA THR A 89 16.89 6.21 -16.26
C THR A 89 16.62 4.96 -17.10
N LEU A 90 15.79 4.04 -16.59
CA LEU A 90 15.35 2.86 -17.33
C LEU A 90 14.29 3.22 -18.36
N THR A 91 13.31 4.04 -17.97
CA THR A 91 12.24 4.49 -18.86
C THR A 91 11.59 5.79 -18.39
N ARG A 92 10.99 6.52 -19.33
CA ARG A 92 10.09 7.65 -19.08
C ARG A 92 8.64 7.37 -19.49
N ASP A 93 8.36 6.16 -19.96
CA ASP A 93 7.04 5.72 -20.40
C ASP A 93 6.23 5.16 -19.22
N TYR A 94 5.05 5.73 -19.02
CA TYR A 94 4.10 5.35 -17.97
C TYR A 94 3.24 4.15 -18.36
N THR A 95 3.39 3.57 -19.55
CA THR A 95 2.60 2.42 -20.02
C THR A 95 2.78 1.20 -19.12
N GLY A 96 4.01 0.91 -18.66
CA GLY A 96 4.30 -0.17 -17.72
C GLY A 96 3.60 0.05 -16.38
N ILE A 97 3.74 1.25 -15.81
CA ILE A 97 3.04 1.70 -14.60
C ILE A 97 1.52 1.53 -14.74
N ASN A 98 0.94 1.99 -15.86
CA ASN A 98 -0.50 1.90 -16.10
C ASN A 98 -0.98 0.45 -16.20
N ARG A 99 -0.21 -0.42 -16.85
CA ARG A 99 -0.53 -1.84 -16.95
C ARG A 99 -0.54 -2.50 -15.58
N ILE A 100 0.43 -2.20 -14.73
CA ILE A 100 0.50 -2.71 -13.36
C ILE A 100 -0.69 -2.20 -12.54
N LEU A 101 -0.97 -0.88 -12.53
CA LEU A 101 -2.10 -0.32 -11.79
C LEU A 101 -3.46 -0.87 -12.27
N ASN A 102 -3.65 -1.06 -13.58
CA ASN A 102 -4.85 -1.71 -14.11
C ASN A 102 -4.98 -3.15 -13.62
N ARG A 103 -3.87 -3.87 -13.47
CA ARG A 103 -3.90 -5.22 -12.93
C ARG A 103 -4.17 -5.22 -11.43
N VAL A 104 -3.58 -4.30 -10.68
CA VAL A 104 -3.90 -4.09 -9.25
C VAL A 104 -5.40 -3.84 -9.08
N ASP A 105 -6.03 -3.00 -9.90
CA ASP A 105 -7.49 -2.81 -9.87
C ASP A 105 -8.25 -4.12 -10.09
N ALA A 106 -7.86 -4.90 -11.11
CA ALA A 106 -8.52 -6.17 -11.42
C ALA A 106 -8.39 -7.21 -10.28
N VAL A 107 -7.34 -7.11 -9.46
CA VAL A 107 -7.10 -7.99 -8.30
C VAL A 107 -7.83 -7.48 -7.06
N LEU A 108 -7.75 -6.18 -6.77
CA LEU A 108 -8.22 -5.62 -5.51
C LEU A 108 -9.70 -5.23 -5.53
N VAL A 109 -10.25 -4.79 -6.65
CA VAL A 109 -11.66 -4.33 -6.70
C VAL A 109 -12.66 -5.47 -6.42
N PRO A 110 -12.45 -6.71 -6.91
CA PRO A 110 -13.30 -7.85 -6.55
C PRO A 110 -13.05 -8.39 -5.13
N PHE A 111 -12.09 -7.83 -4.39
CA PHE A 111 -11.67 -8.33 -3.08
C PHE A 111 -12.73 -8.01 -2.01
N GLU A 112 -13.43 -9.05 -1.56
CA GLU A 112 -14.57 -8.93 -0.65
C GLU A 112 -14.59 -10.10 0.33
N GLN A 113 -14.77 -9.80 1.62
CA GLN A 113 -14.85 -10.76 2.72
C GLN A 113 -13.66 -11.74 2.80
N VAL A 114 -12.43 -11.25 2.59
CA VAL A 114 -11.22 -12.08 2.67
C VAL A 114 -10.52 -11.84 4.00
N THR A 115 -10.27 -12.91 4.75
CA THR A 115 -9.51 -12.86 6.00
C THR A 115 -8.06 -13.24 5.74
N GLY A 116 -7.14 -12.38 6.16
CA GLY A 116 -5.71 -12.63 6.07
C GLY A 116 -5.23 -13.63 7.12
N SER A 117 -4.01 -14.14 6.94
CA SER A 117 -3.34 -14.98 7.92
C SER A 117 -3.03 -14.26 9.25
N ASP A 118 -3.17 -12.92 9.28
CA ASP A 118 -3.10 -12.06 10.47
C ASP A 118 -4.42 -11.99 11.25
N GLY A 119 -5.49 -12.66 10.76
CA GLY A 119 -6.83 -12.63 11.36
C GLY A 119 -7.62 -11.35 11.07
N ILE A 120 -7.09 -10.43 10.26
CA ILE A 120 -7.81 -9.21 9.88
C ILE A 120 -8.64 -9.51 8.64
N ARG A 121 -9.95 -9.23 8.72
CA ARG A 121 -10.85 -9.36 7.56
C ARG A 121 -10.88 -8.06 6.77
N VAL A 122 -10.61 -8.15 5.47
CA VAL A 122 -10.92 -7.09 4.51
C VAL A 122 -12.34 -7.30 4.02
N ALA A 123 -13.26 -6.44 4.46
CA ALA A 123 -14.67 -6.53 4.12
C ALA A 123 -14.90 -6.16 2.66
N CYS A 124 -14.33 -5.04 2.20
CA CYS A 124 -14.36 -4.65 0.79
C CYS A 124 -13.29 -3.61 0.46
N ILE A 125 -12.95 -3.53 -0.83
CA ILE A 125 -12.09 -2.50 -1.41
C ILE A 125 -12.86 -1.77 -2.51
N ARG A 126 -12.79 -0.43 -2.54
CA ARG A 126 -13.44 0.42 -3.55
C ARG A 126 -12.44 1.39 -4.17
N PRO A 127 -12.42 1.58 -5.50
CA PRO A 127 -11.53 2.57 -6.12
C PRO A 127 -11.98 3.99 -5.77
N MET A 128 -11.03 4.88 -5.49
CA MET A 128 -11.28 6.30 -5.19
C MET A 128 -10.73 7.24 -6.25
N GLY A 129 -9.62 6.87 -6.90
CA GLY A 129 -9.04 7.70 -7.95
C GLY A 129 -7.64 7.26 -8.37
N ARG A 130 -7.05 8.04 -9.27
CA ARG A 130 -5.68 7.86 -9.73
C ARG A 130 -4.95 9.18 -9.77
N SER A 131 -3.64 9.11 -9.56
CA SER A 131 -2.76 10.26 -9.70
C SER A 131 -2.55 10.64 -11.16
N ARG A 132 -2.09 11.87 -11.36
CA ARG A 132 -1.35 12.28 -12.57
C ARG A 132 0.00 11.58 -12.66
N ASN A 133 0.73 11.80 -13.74
CA ASN A 133 2.14 11.41 -13.86
C ASN A 133 2.99 12.18 -12.85
N LEU A 134 3.82 11.47 -12.08
CA LEU A 134 4.67 12.04 -11.05
C LEU A 134 6.13 11.68 -11.30
N THR A 135 7.01 12.57 -10.85
CA THR A 135 8.45 12.35 -10.81
C THR A 135 8.89 12.54 -9.37
N ASP A 136 9.70 11.62 -8.85
CA ASP A 136 10.30 11.71 -7.53
C ASP A 136 11.82 11.94 -7.70
N PRO A 137 12.32 13.16 -7.46
CA PRO A 137 13.75 13.43 -7.55
C PRO A 137 14.60 12.74 -6.49
N GLY A 138 14.04 12.47 -5.30
CA GLY A 138 14.74 11.80 -4.20
C GLY A 138 15.03 10.35 -4.54
N TRP A 139 14.03 9.63 -5.05
CA TRP A 139 14.19 8.26 -5.51
C TRP A 139 14.65 8.13 -6.96
N ARG A 140 14.66 9.23 -7.72
CA ARG A 140 14.97 9.24 -9.15
C ARG A 140 14.04 8.33 -9.95
N THR A 141 12.76 8.34 -9.60
CA THR A 141 11.73 7.51 -10.26
C THR A 141 10.71 8.36 -10.99
N ILE A 142 10.05 7.73 -11.97
CA ILE A 142 8.71 8.13 -12.38
C ILE A 142 7.70 7.25 -11.65
N SER A 143 6.53 7.80 -11.32
CA SER A 143 5.52 7.06 -10.58
C SER A 143 4.10 7.51 -10.88
N ARG A 144 3.16 6.63 -10.59
CA ARG A 144 1.73 6.94 -10.43
C ARG A 144 1.17 6.09 -9.31
N TYR A 145 0.07 6.54 -8.72
CA TYR A 145 -0.65 5.78 -7.73
C TYR A 145 -2.15 5.68 -8.03
N ALA A 146 -2.75 4.63 -7.50
CA ALA A 146 -4.19 4.47 -7.37
C ALA A 146 -4.56 4.54 -5.88
N THR A 147 -5.69 5.16 -5.58
CA THR A 147 -6.21 5.26 -4.22
C THR A 147 -7.46 4.40 -4.11
N TYR A 148 -7.58 3.69 -2.98
CA TYR A 148 -8.69 2.80 -2.68
C TYR A 148 -9.24 3.11 -1.29
N SER A 149 -10.54 2.90 -1.10
CA SER A 149 -11.21 2.87 0.19
C SER A 149 -11.25 1.42 0.65
N VAL A 150 -10.63 1.11 1.78
CA VAL A 150 -10.52 -0.24 2.33
C VAL A 150 -11.28 -0.29 3.64
N LEU A 151 -12.33 -1.11 3.70
CA LEU A 151 -13.05 -1.39 4.93
C LEU A 151 -12.50 -2.68 5.54
N THR A 152 -11.97 -2.59 6.76
CA THR A 152 -11.51 -3.75 7.52
C THR A 152 -12.42 -4.02 8.71
N ASP A 153 -12.45 -5.28 9.14
CA ASP A 153 -13.05 -5.72 10.38
C ASP A 153 -12.01 -6.49 11.20
N GLU A 154 -11.50 -5.82 12.22
CA GLU A 154 -10.51 -6.34 13.19
C GLU A 154 -11.16 -7.21 14.28
N SER A 155 -12.49 -7.38 14.26
CA SER A 155 -13.24 -8.16 15.25
C SER A 155 -13.81 -9.48 14.72
N ALA A 156 -13.45 -9.86 13.49
CA ALA A 156 -13.84 -11.11 12.88
C ALA A 156 -12.96 -12.28 13.39
N THR A 157 -13.07 -12.60 14.67
CA THR A 157 -12.57 -13.86 15.27
C THR A 157 -13.72 -14.82 15.52
#